data_AF-A0AAD5NMW1-F1
#
_entry.id   AF-A0AAD5NMW1-F1
#
_cell.length_a   1.000
_cell.length_b   1.000
_cell.length_c   1.000
_cell.angle_alpha   90.00
_cell.angle_beta   90.00
_cell.angle_gamma   90.00
#
_symmetry.space_group_name_H-M   'P 1'
#
loop_
_entity.id
_entity.type
_entity.pdbx_description
1 polymer ?
#
loop_
_entity_poly.entity_id
_entity_poly.type
_entity_poly.pdbx_seq_one_letter_code
_entity_poly.pdbx_strand_id
1 'polypeptide(L)'
;MATTMLRSLLTLLLHILLFSHFQDTVSATTITFLNKCGHPVWPGIQPGSGKPILARGGFKLSQNKAYSLKLPHLWSELKEVEEW
;
A
#
# COMPACT_ATOMS: atom_id res chain seq x y z
N MET A 1 11.63 -37.61 32.49
CA MET A 1 12.03 -36.18 32.56
C MET A 1 12.67 -35.72 31.26
N ALA A 2 13.79 -36.30 30.81
CA ALA A 2 14.46 -35.90 29.56
C ALA A 2 13.59 -36.02 28.28
N THR A 3 12.79 -37.09 28.16
CA THR A 3 11.87 -37.29 27.03
C THR A 3 10.70 -36.31 27.01
N THR A 4 10.23 -35.89 28.19
CA THR A 4 9.18 -34.88 28.36
C THR A 4 9.69 -33.49 27.98
N MET A 5 10.94 -33.18 28.36
CA MET A 5 11.64 -31.94 27.99
C MET A 5 11.90 -31.86 26.48
N LEU A 6 12.30 -32.96 25.84
CA LEU A 6 12.50 -33.03 24.39
C LEU A 6 11.19 -32.79 23.61
N ARG A 7 10.06 -33.36 24.08
CA ARG A 7 8.74 -33.13 23.48
C ARG A 7 8.28 -31.68 23.65
N SER A 8 8.53 -31.06 24.81
CA SER A 8 8.21 -29.65 25.05
C SER A 8 9.04 -28.71 24.18
N LEU A 9 10.32 -29.02 23.96
CA LEU A 9 11.20 -28.22 23.12
C LEU A 9 10.82 -28.35 21.63
N LEU A 10 10.51 -29.57 21.18
CA LEU A 10 10.06 -29.82 19.81
C LEU A 10 8.75 -29.10 19.50
N THR A 11 7.79 -29.11 20.44
CA THR A 11 6.52 -28.41 20.28
C THR A 11 6.72 -26.90 20.24
N LEU A 12 7.55 -26.32 21.12
CA LEU A 12 7.89 -24.89 21.08
C LEU A 12 8.55 -24.50 19.74
N LEU A 13 9.52 -25.29 19.27
CA LEU A 13 10.21 -25.04 18.00
C LEU A 13 9.22 -25.09 16.82
N LEU A 14 8.29 -26.05 16.82
CA LEU A 14 7.26 -26.16 15.79
C LEU A 14 6.34 -24.93 15.78
N HIS A 15 5.95 -24.42 16.95
CA HIS A 15 5.15 -23.19 17.04
C HIS A 15 5.92 -21.98 16.49
N ILE A 16 7.18 -21.80 16.89
CA ILE A 16 8.01 -20.69 16.39
C ILE A 16 8.16 -20.77 14.86
N LEU A 17 8.36 -21.96 14.31
CA LEU A 17 8.43 -22.16 12.87
C LEU A 17 7.12 -21.80 12.18
N LEU A 18 5.97 -22.26 12.70
CA LEU A 18 4.65 -21.90 12.16
C LEU A 18 4.40 -20.38 12.22
N PHE A 19 4.74 -19.71 13.32
CA PHE A 19 4.56 -18.26 13.44
C PHE A 19 5.48 -17.46 12.51
N SER A 20 6.67 -17.97 12.18
CA SER A 20 7.61 -17.30 11.28
C SER A 20 7.14 -17.24 9.82
N HIS A 21 6.18 -18.09 9.43
CA HIS A 21 5.59 -18.09 8.08
C HIS A 21 4.50 -17.02 7.89
N PHE A 22 3.99 -16.40 8.95
CA PHE A 22 3.07 -15.26 8.87
C PHE A 22 3.85 -13.95 8.67
N GLN A 23 4.64 -13.88 7.59
CA GLN A 23 5.14 -12.60 7.11
C GLN A 23 4.11 -12.09 6.10
N ASP A 24 3.18 -11.25 6.55
CA ASP A 24 2.34 -10.43 5.67
C ASP A 24 3.26 -9.49 4.89
N THR A 25 3.74 -9.96 3.75
CA THR A 25 4.50 -9.16 2.79
C THR A 25 3.53 -8.23 2.08
N VAL A 26 3.22 -7.12 2.75
CA VAL A 26 2.26 -6.20 2.17
C VAL A 26 2.95 -5.34 1.12
N SER A 27 2.52 -5.55 -0.12
CA SER A 27 3.07 -4.90 -1.29
C SER A 27 2.57 -3.45 -1.40
N ALA A 28 3.50 -2.52 -1.61
CA ALA A 28 3.16 -1.15 -1.98
C ALA A 28 2.65 -1.11 -3.43
N THR A 29 1.44 -0.59 -3.64
CA THR A 29 0.86 -0.44 -4.98
C THR A 29 1.38 0.82 -5.66
N THR A 30 1.72 0.75 -6.96
CA THR A 30 2.03 1.93 -7.77
C THR A 30 0.87 2.24 -8.69
N ILE A 31 0.47 3.51 -8.77
CA ILE A 31 -0.60 4.00 -9.64
C ILE A 31 -0.04 4.99 -10.62
N THR A 32 -0.49 4.92 -11.87
CA THR A 32 -0.07 5.82 -12.93
C THR A 32 -1.27 6.57 -13.48
N PHE A 33 -1.22 7.89 -13.38
CA PHE A 33 -2.18 8.81 -13.99
C PHE A 33 -1.68 9.16 -15.39
N LEU A 34 -2.56 9.11 -16.40
CA LEU A 34 -2.25 9.51 -17.77
C LEU A 34 -3.27 10.52 -18.26
N ASN A 35 -2.83 11.75 -18.54
CA ASN A 35 -3.70 12.77 -19.12
C ASN A 35 -3.78 12.59 -20.64
N LYS A 36 -4.93 12.15 -21.14
CA LYS A 36 -5.24 12.07 -22.58
C LYS A 36 -6.03 13.27 -23.11
N CYS A 37 -6.38 14.22 -22.24
CA CYS A 37 -7.14 15.42 -22.60
C CYS A 37 -6.26 16.41 -23.38
N GLY A 38 -6.90 17.27 -24.18
CA GLY A 38 -6.24 18.33 -24.96
C GLY A 38 -5.77 19.54 -24.14
N HIS A 39 -5.75 19.44 -22.81
CA HIS A 39 -5.46 20.54 -21.89
C HIS A 39 -4.86 20.00 -20.59
N PRO A 40 -4.18 20.84 -19.78
CA PRO A 40 -3.75 20.42 -18.44
C PRO A 40 -4.95 20.08 -17.56
N VAL A 41 -4.77 19.10 -16.67
CA VAL A 41 -5.73 18.68 -15.64
C VAL A 41 -5.07 18.73 -14.27
N TRP A 42 -5.86 18.77 -13.20
CA TRP A 42 -5.37 18.81 -11.81
C TRP A 42 -5.95 17.67 -10.98
N PRO A 43 -5.39 16.45 -11.03
CA PRO A 43 -5.87 15.35 -10.22
C PRO A 43 -5.76 15.67 -8.72
N GLY A 44 -6.87 15.51 -8.01
CA GLY A 44 -6.94 15.57 -6.54
C GLY A 44 -6.69 14.21 -5.90
N ILE A 45 -6.00 14.19 -4.77
CA ILE A 45 -5.73 12.98 -3.99
C ILE A 45 -6.20 13.20 -2.56
N GLN A 46 -7.31 12.56 -2.20
CA GLN A 46 -7.84 12.57 -0.85
C GLN A 46 -7.35 11.33 -0.07
N PRO A 47 -6.60 11.51 1.04
CA PRO A 47 -6.25 10.39 1.89
C PRO A 47 -7.46 9.89 2.68
N GLY A 48 -7.56 8.57 2.86
CA GLY A 48 -8.49 7.97 3.84
C GLY A 48 -8.09 8.28 5.29
N SER A 49 -8.96 7.94 6.25
CA SER A 49 -8.74 8.22 7.68
C SER A 49 -7.38 7.68 8.18
N GLY A 50 -6.57 8.57 8.76
CA GLY A 50 -5.26 8.24 9.33
C GLY A 50 -4.13 7.99 8.32
N LYS A 51 -4.33 8.25 7.02
CA LYS A 51 -3.30 8.08 5.98
C LYS A 51 -2.54 9.39 5.68
N PRO A 52 -1.27 9.31 5.25
CA PRO A 52 -0.50 10.49 4.87
C PRO A 52 -1.07 11.15 3.61
N ILE A 53 -1.00 12.48 3.53
CA ILE A 53 -1.35 13.24 2.33
C ILE A 53 -0.30 12.96 1.25
N LEU A 54 -0.73 12.40 0.12
CA LEU A 54 0.15 12.16 -1.03
C LEU A 54 0.12 13.34 -2.00
N ALA A 55 1.27 13.58 -2.64
CA ALA A 55 1.44 14.67 -3.62
C ALA A 55 0.90 16.03 -3.16
N ARG A 56 0.91 16.33 -1.84
CA ARG A 56 0.31 17.55 -1.26
C ARG A 56 -1.19 17.72 -1.57
N GLY A 57 -1.92 16.62 -1.75
CA GLY A 57 -3.37 16.61 -1.99
C GLY A 57 -3.77 16.72 -3.46
N GLY A 58 -2.81 16.92 -4.37
CA GLY A 58 -3.07 16.97 -5.80
C GLY A 58 -1.90 17.55 -6.59
N PHE A 59 -1.93 17.39 -7.91
CA PHE A 59 -0.84 17.85 -8.77
C PHE A 59 -1.35 18.32 -10.13
N LYS A 60 -0.57 19.12 -10.85
CA LYS A 60 -0.85 19.49 -12.24
C LYS A 60 -0.32 18.40 -13.17
N LEU A 61 -1.14 17.95 -14.11
CA LEU A 61 -0.75 16.99 -15.15
C LEU A 61 -0.98 17.57 -16.54
N SER A 62 0.13 17.88 -17.23
CA SER A 62 0.09 18.42 -18.60
C SER A 62 -0.47 17.40 -19.60
N GLN A 63 -0.95 17.90 -20.74
CA GLN A 63 -1.45 17.07 -21.85
C GLN A 63 -0.44 15.99 -22.27
N ASN A 64 -0.94 14.78 -22.52
CA ASN A 64 -0.18 13.60 -22.95
C ASN A 64 0.99 13.24 -22.01
N LYS A 65 0.89 13.59 -20.72
CA LYS A 65 1.88 13.21 -19.69
C LYS A 65 1.31 12.18 -18.74
N ALA A 66 2.23 11.36 -18.25
CA ALA A 66 1.98 10.38 -17.21
C ALA A 66 2.68 10.79 -15.90
N TYR A 67 2.06 10.46 -14.78
CA TYR A 67 2.63 10.64 -13.45
C TYR A 67 2.36 9.39 -12.61
N SER A 68 3.43 8.81 -12.04
CA SER A 68 3.31 7.61 -11.21
C SER A 68 3.51 7.95 -9.74
N LEU A 69 2.63 7.41 -8.90
CA LEU A 69 2.62 7.60 -7.46
C LEU A 69 2.74 6.23 -6.78
N LYS A 70 3.69 6.12 -5.85
CA LYS A 70 3.79 4.96 -4.96
C LYS A 70 2.85 5.17 -3.78
N LEU A 71 1.91 4.25 -3.60
CA LEU A 71 0.99 4.27 -2.48
C LEU A 71 1.60 3.56 -1.26
N PRO A 72 1.42 4.12 -0.05
CA PRO A 72 1.67 3.39 1.19
C PRO A 72 0.77 2.16 1.32
N HIS A 73 1.21 1.25 2.18
CA HIS A 73 0.46 0.08 2.62
C HIS A 73 -0.98 0.39 3.10
N LEU A 74 -1.92 -0.52 2.82
CA LEU A 74 -3.33 -0.43 3.23
C LEU A 74 -4.02 0.87 2.79
N TRP A 75 -3.68 1.41 1.62
CA TRP A 75 -4.42 2.53 1.04
C TRP A 75 -5.75 2.04 0.47
N SER A 76 -6.85 2.43 1.11
CA SER A 76 -8.19 1.89 0.84
C SER A 76 -9.07 2.78 -0.05
N GLU A 77 -8.69 4.04 -0.28
CA GLU A 77 -9.55 4.97 -1.01
C GLU A 77 -8.74 5.82 -1.99
N LEU A 78 -9.04 5.65 -3.28
CA LEU A 78 -8.77 6.63 -4.32
C LEU A 78 -10.13 7.10 -4.79
N LYS A 79 -10.47 8.34 -4.47
CA LYS A 79 -11.58 9.01 -5.16
C LYS A 79 -10.98 9.79 -6.31
N GLU A 80 -11.38 9.42 -7.52
CA GLU A 80 -11.28 10.31 -8.67
C GLU A 80 -12.27 11.44 -8.42
N VAL A 81 -11.79 12.56 -7.90
CA VAL A 81 -12.59 13.78 -7.75
C VAL A 81 -12.54 14.48 -9.10
N GLU A 82 -13.43 14.09 -10.01
CA GLU A 82 -13.85 14.98 -11.10
C GLU A 82 -14.79 16.03 -10.48
N GLU A 83 -14.23 17.15 -10.02
CA GLU A 83 -15.02 18.36 -9.81
C GLU A 83 -14.94 19.22 -11.07
N TRP A 84 -16.12 19.67 -11.51
CA TRP A 84 -16.39 20.53 -12.66
C TRP A 84 -15.65 21.86 -12.61
#